data_AF-A0A1F5D0L8-F1
#
_entry.id   AF-A0A1F5D0L8-F1
#
_cell.length_a   1.000
_cell.length_b   1.000
_cell.length_c   1.000
_cell.angle_alpha   90.00
_cell.angle_beta   90.00
_cell.angle_gamma   90.00
#
_symmetry.space_group_name_H-M   'P 1'
#
loop_
_entity.id
_entity.type
_entity.pdbx_description
1 polymer ?
#
loop_
_entity_poly.entity_id
_entity_poly.type
_entity_poly.pdbx_seq_one_letter_code
_entity_poly.pdbx_strand_id
1 'polypeptide(L)' 'MLPDHVYDLMAQMVQESKTLWRIKMHYKENAKECPKCQTLWKRLEKEKESNLKELESLLKEHLK' A
#
# COMPACT_ATOMS: atom_id res chain seq x y z
N MET A 1 -15.00 9.76 18.67
CA MET A 1 -13.98 8.72 18.50
C MET A 1 -14.39 7.90 17.30
N LEU A 2 -13.48 7.52 16.40
CA LEU A 2 -13.84 6.68 15.26
C LEU A 2 -14.21 5.27 15.75
N PRO A 3 -15.13 4.56 15.07
CA PRO A 3 -15.30 3.12 15.29
C PRO A 3 -14.00 2.38 15.01
N ASP A 4 -13.73 1.32 15.77
CA ASP A 4 -12.48 0.55 15.68
C ASP A 4 -12.19 0.10 14.23
N HIS A 5 -13.20 -0.43 13.53
CA HIS A 5 -13.02 -0.86 12.14
C HIS A 5 -12.67 0.29 11.17
N VAL A 6 -13.17 1.51 11.40
CA VAL A 6 -12.82 2.68 10.56
C VAL A 6 -11.39 3.12 10.86
N TYR A 7 -11.01 3.11 12.13
CA TYR A 7 -9.63 3.38 12.55
C TYR A 7 -8.65 2.37 11.92
N ASP A 8 -9.00 1.07 11.96
CA ASP A 8 -8.19 0.00 11.39
C ASP A 8 -8.00 0.17 9.88
N LEU A 9 -9.06 0.54 9.15
CA LEU A 9 -8.98 0.83 7.71
C LEU A 9 -8.04 2.02 7.43
N MET A 10 -8.13 3.10 8.22
CA MET A 10 -7.23 4.26 8.08
C MET A 10 -5.78 3.89 8.42
N ALA A 11 -5.57 3.13 9.49
CA ALA A 11 -4.26 2.66 9.90
C ALA A 11 -3.62 1.79 8.82
N GLN A 12 -4.39 0.87 8.22
CA GLN A 12 -3.94 0.04 7.12
C GLN A 12 -3.58 0.88 5.89
N MET A 13 -4.40 1.87 5.51
CA MET A 13 -4.13 2.76 4.38
C MET A 13 -2.79 3.50 4.53
N VAL A 14 -2.47 3.94 5.75
CA VAL A 14 -1.18 4.58 6.06
C VAL A 14 -0.02 3.60 5.88
N GLN A 15 -0.16 2.35 6.35
CA GLN A 15 0.89 1.33 6.20
C GLN A 15 1.14 0.96 4.74
N GLU A 16 0.08 0.83 3.95
CA GLU A 16 0.18 0.55 2.52
C GLU A 16 0.84 1.70 1.78
N SER A 17 0.47 2.95 2.10
CA SER A 17 1.08 4.15 1.51
C SER A 17 2.58 4.23 1.80
N LYS A 18 3.00 3.99 3.05
CA LYS A 18 4.41 3.98 3.46
C LYS A 18 5.19 2.90 2.73
N THR A 19 4.63 1.70 2.62
CA THR A 19 5.30 0.57 1.96
C THR A 19 5.41 0.80 0.46
N LEU A 20 4.35 1.29 -0.19
CA LEU A 20 4.37 1.66 -1.60
C LEU A 20 5.46 2.70 -1.89
N TRP A 21 5.57 3.74 -1.05
CA TRP A 21 6.61 4.75 -1.19
C TRP A 21 8.02 4.13 -1.11
N ARG A 22 8.28 3.25 -0.13
CA ARG A 22 9.57 2.57 0.00
C ARG A 22 9.89 1.67 -1.20
N ILE A 23 8.88 0.98 -1.75
CA ILE A 23 9.04 0.16 -2.96
C ILE A 23 9.44 1.04 -4.15
N LYS A 24 8.74 2.17 -4.34
CA LYS A 24 8.97 3.11 -5.43
C LYS A 24 10.32 3.79 -5.35
N MET A 25 10.73 4.23 -4.16
CA MET A 25 11.93 5.04 -3.96
C MET A 25 13.20 4.24 -3.72
N HIS A 26 13.09 3.03 -3.13
CA HIS A 26 14.25 2.33 -2.60
C HIS A 26 14.31 0.86 -3.02
N TYR A 27 13.27 0.06 -2.76
CA TYR A 27 13.41 -1.40 -2.85
C TYR A 27 13.66 -1.89 -4.27
N LYS A 28 13.02 -1.26 -5.26
CA LYS A 28 13.32 -1.54 -6.67
C LYS A 28 14.77 -1.17 -7.02
N GLU A 29 15.28 -0.01 -6.64
CA GLU A 29 16.67 0.34 -6.96
C GLU A 29 17.67 -0.61 -6.26
N ASN A 30 17.45 -0.88 -4.97
CA ASN A 30 18.32 -1.76 -4.17
C ASN A 30 18.34 -3.21 -4.70
N ALA A 31 17.30 -3.63 -5.42
CA ALA A 31 17.18 -4.97 -5.98
C ALA A 31 17.59 -5.07 -7.45
N LYS A 32 18.27 -4.06 -8.03
CA LYS A 32 18.56 -4.01 -9.48
C LYS A 32 19.32 -5.23 -10.01
N GLU A 33 20.18 -5.83 -9.20
CA GLU A 33 20.99 -7.00 -9.57
C GLU A 33 20.28 -8.34 -9.35
N CYS A 34 19.05 -8.33 -8.82
CA CYS A 34 18.25 -9.53 -8.59
C CYS A 34 16.96 -9.47 -9.43
N PRO A 35 16.94 -10.07 -10.64
CA PRO A 35 15.75 -10.06 -11.51
C PRO A 35 14.49 -10.65 -10.86
N LYS A 36 14.64 -11.71 -10.05
CA LYS A 36 13.51 -12.29 -9.29
C LYS A 36 12.95 -11.29 -8.27
N CYS A 37 13.83 -10.55 -7.59
CA CYS A 37 13.44 -9.54 -6.61
C CYS A 37 12.77 -8.34 -7.30
N GLN A 38 13.26 -7.90 -8.47
CA GLN A 38 12.59 -6.87 -9.30
C GLN A 38 11.15 -7.26 -9.62
N THR A 39 10.94 -8.48 -10.09
CA THR A 39 9.61 -8.98 -10.44
C THR A 39 8.69 -9.01 -9.21
N LEU A 40 9.22 -9.44 -8.06
CA LEU A 40 8.47 -9.38 -6.80
C LEU A 40 8.07 -7.94 -6.45
N TRP A 41 9.00 -6.99 -6.46
CA TRP A 41 8.71 -5.61 -6.08
C TRP A 41 7.76 -4.91 -7.04
N LYS A 42 7.85 -5.17 -8.35
CA LYS A 42 6.88 -4.68 -9.35
C LYS A 42 5.48 -5.24 -9.13
N ARG A 43 5.37 -6.51 -8.73
CA ARG A 43 4.07 -7.11 -8.38
C ARG A 43 3.51 -6.48 -7.11
N LEU A 44 4.31 -6.40 -6.04
CA LEU A 44 3.90 -5.79 -4.77
C LEU A 44 3.51 -4.32 -4.94
N GLU A 45 4.21 -3.55 -5.75
CA GLU A 45 3.83 -2.16 -6.08
C GLU A 45 2.39 -2.06 -6.60
N LYS A 46 2.04 -2.89 -7.59
CA LYS A 46 0.69 -2.92 -8.17
C LYS A 46 -0.36 -3.39 -7.17
N GLU A 47 -0.06 -4.44 -6.40
CA GLU A 47 -0.95 -4.94 -5.35
C GLU A 47 -1.23 -3.83 -4.31
N LYS A 48 -0.21 -3.10 -3.88
CA LYS A 48 -0.35 -1.98 -2.91
C LYS A 48 -1.16 -0.81 -3.47
N GLU A 49 -0.98 -0.47 -4.75
CA GLU A 49 -1.81 0.54 -5.41
C GLU A 49 -3.28 0.13 -5.49
N SER A 50 -3.56 -1.15 -5.73
CA SER A 50 -4.92 -1.69 -5.72
C SER A 50 -5.52 -1.63 -4.31
N ASN A 51 -4.79 -2.09 -3.30
CA ASN A 51 -5.23 -2.06 -1.91
C ASN A 51 -5.57 -0.64 -1.45
N LEU A 52 -4.77 0.36 -1.83
CA LEU A 52 -5.04 1.76 -1.47
C LEU A 52 -6.35 2.27 -2.06
N LYS A 53 -6.67 1.89 -3.31
CA LYS A 53 -7.95 2.27 -3.94
C LYS A 53 -9.15 1.64 -3.24
N GLU A 54 -9.03 0.37 -2.86
CA GLU A 54 -10.08 -0.34 -2.15
C GLU A 54 -10.31 0.25 -0.75
N LEU A 55 -9.23 0.50 0.00
CA LEU A 55 -9.28 1.16 1.30
C LEU A 55 -9.88 2.56 1.21
N GLU A 56 -9.50 3.35 0.19
CA GLU A 56 -10.07 4.68 -0.05
C GLU A 56 -11.58 4.60 -0.34
N SER A 57 -12.00 3.61 -1.14
CA SER A 57 -13.43 3.39 -1.44
C SER A 57 -14.23 3.09 -0.18
N LEU A 58 -13.78 2.13 0.64
CA LEU A 58 -14.46 1.75 1.88
C LEU A 58 -14.48 2.90 2.89
N LEU A 59 -13.37 3.63 3.04
CA LEU A 59 -13.31 4.79 3.94
C LEU A 59 -14.29 5.89 3.52
N LYS A 60 -14.48 6.12 2.20
CA LYS A 60 -15.50 7.05 1.71
C LYS A 60 -16.92 6.62 2.02
N GLU A 61 -17.19 5.33 2.20
CA GLU A 61 -18.51 4.84 2.61
C GLU A 61 -18.76 5.09 4.11
N HIS A 62 -17.72 5.01 4.94
CA HIS A 62 -17.80 5.21 6.39
C HIS A 62 -17.70 6.67 6.85
N LEU A 63 -17.14 7.57 6.03
CA LEU A 63 -16.92 8.99 6.36
C LEU A 63 -17.94 9.94 5.70
N LYS A 64 -19.05 9.42 5.17
CA LYS A 64 -20.18 10.20 4.68
C LYS A 64 -21.03 10.78 5.81
#